data_AF-A0A1V8V4S3-F1
#
_entry.id   AF-A0A1V8V4S3-F1
#
_cell.length_a   1.000
_cell.length_b   1.000
_cell.length_c   1.000
_cell.angle_alpha   90.00
_cell.angle_beta   90.00
_cell.angle_gamma   90.00
#
_symmetry.space_group_name_H-M   'P 1'
#
loop_
_entity.id
_entity.type
_entity.pdbx_description
1 polymer ?
#
loop_
_entity_poly.entity_id
_entity_poly.type
_entity_poly.pdbx_seq_one_letter_code
_entity_poly.pdbx_strand_id
1 'polypeptide(L)'
;MSAKTMRLGGVLSFVQQVLLDSAFVADMGPYPSSSSQSSGPPSIERENGMQLHDRKGPHVGEGAVMHDHNGTKEAGYEIDEVDATKSTSADRFQMERMGKDQVFVRHFKPMATFSFVAMATSVWEFGIFSISQGLVDGGRAGLIWSTIVHAIGFIPIVLSMAEMASIAPTAGSQYHWVSEFAHPKVQKLLSYYTGWISTLAWQAGNAIGVFLTGTLIQVIILENNPNSFPNWHGSLLVIANILITVTGNIFLTRYIPRVQTAFFVLHILTFFAVMIPICINAPKASAREVFADFQNLGGWPNMGVALMDGQLSAIYMMCGMDSSCHISEEVRDAAKSVPRSMMSIYVVNVTITLAAWFIICIAMPDVELALEHPSLYPFIQVMEQSMSITWVTVELTLIVALVLFANVCYLTAVSRDLFAFARDGGTPFHQWVAYVHPKYRAPVNAVYVTSAFSFLLSLIYIGSSTAFYAITSLMTVALLQCYMFSISSILWRRIYLPETIPESHFSLGRWGIPINAIAVVWCAWAFFWSFCPQAIPITGDGFNWASVIFIGVILVATVHYFVSGHKTYHGPVTLVKRM
;
A
#
# COMPACT_ATOMS: atom_id res chain seq x y z
N MET A 1 -41.56 31.93 6.31
CA MET A 1 -42.24 30.96 7.22
C MET A 1 -42.00 29.57 6.64
N SER A 2 -41.41 28.56 7.28
CA SER A 2 -40.82 28.34 8.60
C SER A 2 -39.67 27.35 8.38
N ALA A 3 -38.48 27.69 8.85
CA ALA A 3 -37.33 26.80 8.89
C ALA A 3 -37.56 25.66 9.90
N LYS A 4 -37.26 24.43 9.53
CA LYS A 4 -37.02 23.33 10.48
C LYS A 4 -35.54 23.01 10.46
N THR A 5 -34.86 23.61 11.42
CA THR A 5 -33.49 23.35 11.88
C THR A 5 -33.36 21.87 12.25
N MET A 6 -32.67 21.08 11.42
CA MET A 6 -32.18 19.76 11.81
C MET A 6 -30.99 19.99 12.75
N ARG A 7 -31.19 19.67 14.04
CA ARG A 7 -30.27 20.05 15.13
C ARG A 7 -28.95 19.25 15.02
N LEU A 8 -27.84 19.99 15.02
CA LEU A 8 -26.45 19.56 15.20
C LEU A 8 -26.24 18.55 16.37
N GLY A 9 -27.18 18.48 17.31
CA GLY A 9 -27.14 17.58 18.46
C GLY A 9 -27.22 16.09 18.13
N GLY A 10 -27.79 15.68 16.99
CA GLY A 10 -27.85 14.26 16.60
C GLY A 10 -26.49 13.68 16.21
N VAL A 11 -25.67 14.47 15.52
CA VAL A 11 -24.31 14.06 15.11
C VAL A 11 -23.36 14.07 16.31
N LEU A 12 -23.47 15.06 17.20
CA LEU A 12 -22.71 15.09 18.45
C LEU A 12 -23.11 13.96 19.40
N SER A 13 -24.39 13.60 19.47
CA SER A 13 -24.88 12.44 20.24
C SER A 13 -24.31 11.12 19.71
N PHE A 14 -24.21 10.95 18.38
CA PHE A 14 -23.61 9.76 17.78
C PHE A 14 -22.10 9.69 18.03
N VAL A 15 -21.38 10.81 17.88
CA VAL A 15 -19.94 10.90 18.19
C VAL A 15 -19.68 10.65 19.68
N GLN A 16 -20.53 11.17 20.57
CA GLN A 16 -20.43 10.95 22.00
C GLN A 16 -20.75 9.51 22.39
N GLN A 17 -21.71 8.86 21.72
CA GLN A 17 -21.99 7.43 21.91
C GLN A 17 -20.80 6.56 21.51
N VAL A 18 -20.16 6.86 20.37
CA VAL A 18 -18.95 6.17 19.90
C VAL A 18 -17.75 6.41 20.84
N LEU A 19 -17.64 7.59 21.45
CA LEU A 19 -16.60 7.91 22.45
C LEU A 19 -16.87 7.26 23.83
N LEU A 20 -18.13 7.08 24.21
CA LEU A 20 -18.51 6.40 25.45
C LEU A 20 -18.37 4.87 25.33
N ASP A 21 -18.71 4.30 24.16
CA ASP A 21 -18.52 2.88 23.88
C ASP A 21 -17.02 2.49 23.80
N SER A 22 -16.14 3.44 23.44
CA SER A 22 -14.69 3.26 23.51
C SER A 22 -14.10 3.46 24.91
N ALA A 23 -14.75 4.24 25.78
CA ALA A 23 -14.37 4.36 27.19
C ALA A 23 -14.75 3.14 28.04
N PHE A 24 -15.77 2.38 27.64
CA PHE A 24 -16.22 1.17 28.36
C PHE A 24 -15.28 -0.05 28.20
N VAL A 25 -14.28 0.03 27.30
CA VAL A 25 -13.25 -1.01 27.10
C VAL A 25 -11.97 -0.73 27.91
N ALA A 26 -11.88 0.43 28.58
CA ALA A 26 -10.72 0.82 29.38
C ALA A 26 -10.69 0.25 30.82
N ASP A 27 -11.70 -0.54 31.23
CA ASP A 27 -11.80 -1.12 32.58
C ASP A 27 -11.67 -2.66 32.59
N MET A 28 -10.71 -3.17 31.82
CA MET A 28 -10.23 -4.54 31.95
C MET A 28 -8.93 -4.50 32.77
N GLY A 29 -9.04 -4.92 34.04
CA GLY A 29 -7.91 -5.05 34.95
C GLY A 29 -6.75 -5.91 34.40
N PRO A 30 -5.58 -5.86 35.05
CA PRO A 30 -4.36 -6.47 34.52
C PRO A 30 -4.52 -7.98 34.35
N TYR A 31 -4.29 -8.47 33.12
CA TYR A 31 -4.15 -9.90 32.85
C TYR A 31 -2.82 -10.44 33.43
N PRO A 32 -2.75 -11.74 33.79
CA PRO A 32 -1.62 -12.30 34.52
C PRO A 32 -0.36 -12.32 33.65
N SER A 33 0.76 -11.85 34.22
CA SER A 33 2.09 -12.03 33.66
C SER A 33 2.38 -13.53 33.52
N SER A 34 2.54 -14.01 32.29
CA SER A 34 3.15 -15.32 32.02
C SER A 34 4.64 -15.22 32.35
N SER A 35 5.00 -15.53 33.60
CA SER A 35 6.38 -15.74 34.01
C SER A 35 6.89 -17.06 33.40
N SER A 36 7.50 -17.00 32.23
CA SER A 36 8.39 -18.06 31.76
C SER A 36 9.65 -18.02 32.64
N GLN A 37 9.71 -18.88 33.65
CA GLN A 37 10.94 -19.13 34.38
C GLN A 37 11.97 -19.67 33.39
N SER A 38 13.03 -18.89 33.16
CA SER A 38 14.21 -19.30 32.44
C SER A 38 14.99 -20.31 33.28
N SER A 39 14.88 -21.60 32.98
CA SER A 39 15.90 -22.57 33.38
C SER A 39 17.12 -22.37 32.49
N GLY A 40 18.21 -21.90 33.10
CA GLY A 40 19.51 -21.76 32.43
C GLY A 40 20.10 -23.12 32.01
N PRO A 41 21.02 -23.15 31.03
CA PRO A 41 21.60 -24.38 30.53
C PRO A 41 22.60 -24.99 31.54
N PRO A 42 22.78 -26.33 31.58
CA PRO A 42 23.74 -26.96 32.47
C PRO A 42 25.19 -26.68 32.03
N SER A 43 26.03 -26.36 33.01
CA SER A 43 27.48 -26.25 32.90
C SER A 43 28.12 -27.61 32.59
N ILE A 44 28.91 -27.67 31.50
CA ILE A 44 29.79 -28.80 31.20
C ILE A 44 31.17 -28.49 31.79
N GLU A 45 31.55 -29.22 32.83
CA GLU A 45 32.92 -29.29 33.33
C GLU A 45 33.80 -30.11 32.39
N ARG A 46 35.03 -29.63 32.20
CA ARG A 46 36.10 -30.31 31.48
C ARG A 46 36.70 -31.42 32.35
N GLU A 47 36.80 -32.62 31.82
CA GLU A 47 37.85 -33.57 32.21
C GLU A 47 38.58 -34.11 30.97
N ASN A 48 39.91 -34.06 31.04
CA ASN A 48 40.84 -34.62 30.07
C ASN A 48 40.95 -36.14 30.28
N GLY A 49 40.96 -36.91 29.20
CA GLY A 49 41.19 -38.36 29.27
C GLY A 49 41.37 -39.00 27.88
N MET A 50 42.63 -39.09 27.47
CA MET A 50 43.19 -39.71 26.27
C MET A 50 42.84 -41.21 26.12
N GLN A 51 42.48 -41.68 24.91
CA GLN A 51 43.11 -42.83 24.24
C GLN A 51 42.52 -43.13 22.84
N LEU A 52 43.44 -43.39 21.90
CA LEU A 52 43.23 -43.87 20.55
C LEU A 52 42.79 -45.34 20.56
N HIS A 53 41.87 -45.73 19.66
CA HIS A 53 41.98 -47.01 18.97
C HIS A 53 41.21 -47.04 17.64
N ASP A 54 41.93 -47.49 16.63
CA ASP A 54 41.58 -47.69 15.23
C ASP A 54 40.89 -49.07 15.03
N ARG A 55 39.81 -49.15 14.23
CA ARG A 55 39.52 -50.24 13.25
C ARG A 55 38.08 -50.24 12.68
N LYS A 56 38.03 -50.13 11.33
CA LYS A 56 37.30 -50.93 10.31
C LYS A 56 35.94 -51.60 10.65
N GLY A 57 34.93 -51.36 9.79
CA GLY A 57 33.72 -52.20 9.63
C GLY A 57 34.03 -53.61 9.05
N PRO A 58 33.04 -54.48 8.71
CA PRO A 58 31.71 -54.17 8.12
C PRO A 58 30.50 -55.11 8.50
N HIS A 59 29.33 -54.81 7.92
CA HIS A 59 28.14 -55.65 7.57
C HIS A 59 27.08 -56.13 8.60
N VAL A 60 25.83 -55.69 8.32
CA VAL A 60 24.52 -56.39 8.22
C VAL A 60 23.98 -57.23 9.39
N GLY A 61 22.76 -56.87 9.85
CA GLY A 61 21.72 -57.84 10.22
C GLY A 61 21.03 -57.68 11.58
N GLU A 62 19.72 -57.43 11.54
CA GLU A 62 18.67 -57.82 12.51
C GLU A 62 18.49 -57.04 13.83
N GLY A 63 17.36 -56.32 13.87
CA GLY A 63 16.31 -56.49 14.88
C GLY A 63 16.63 -56.11 16.33
N ALA A 64 16.34 -54.86 16.72
CA ALA A 64 16.08 -54.53 18.12
C ALA A 64 15.04 -53.42 18.26
N VAL A 65 13.96 -53.79 18.93
CA VAL A 65 12.80 -53.05 19.44
C VAL A 65 13.14 -51.61 19.86
N MET A 66 12.51 -50.63 19.20
CA MET A 66 12.46 -49.24 19.69
C MET A 66 11.46 -49.14 20.83
N HIS A 67 11.96 -48.73 22.00
CA HIS A 67 11.14 -48.24 23.10
C HIS A 67 10.49 -46.90 22.68
N ASP A 68 9.17 -46.90 22.62
CA ASP A 68 8.33 -45.73 22.43
C ASP A 68 8.26 -44.94 23.75
N HIS A 69 8.71 -43.69 23.73
CA HIS A 69 8.42 -42.73 24.80
C HIS A 69 8.15 -41.33 24.22
N ASN A 70 6.90 -40.90 24.40
CA ASN A 70 6.37 -39.53 24.37
C ASN A 70 6.38 -38.77 23.04
N GLY A 71 5.45 -39.13 22.13
CA GLY A 71 5.12 -38.34 20.92
C GLY A 71 3.66 -37.86 20.81
N THR A 72 2.80 -38.07 21.81
CA THR A 72 1.33 -38.01 21.59
C THR A 72 0.60 -36.76 22.09
N LYS A 73 1.30 -35.71 22.56
CA LYS A 73 0.64 -34.43 22.92
C LYS A 73 0.95 -33.25 22.01
N GLU A 74 2.11 -33.20 21.36
CA GLU A 74 2.46 -32.11 20.43
C GLU A 74 1.82 -32.29 19.05
N ALA A 75 1.77 -33.53 18.56
CA ALA A 75 1.21 -33.83 17.23
C ALA A 75 -0.31 -33.52 17.12
N GLY A 76 -1.08 -33.67 18.21
CA GLY A 76 -2.51 -33.36 18.21
C GLY A 76 -2.80 -31.86 18.22
N TYR A 77 -2.00 -31.08 18.96
CA TYR A 77 -2.15 -29.63 19.03
C TYR A 77 -1.68 -28.93 17.75
N GLU A 78 -0.57 -29.38 17.16
CA GLU A 78 -0.10 -28.84 15.87
C GLU A 78 -1.11 -29.05 14.73
N ILE A 79 -1.75 -30.23 14.63
CA ILE A 79 -2.71 -30.53 13.56
C ILE A 79 -3.96 -29.64 13.67
N ASP A 80 -4.48 -29.40 14.87
CA ASP A 80 -5.65 -28.52 15.10
C ASP A 80 -5.34 -27.04 14.78
N GLU A 81 -4.12 -26.58 15.05
CA GLU A 81 -3.66 -25.21 14.74
C GLU A 81 -3.39 -25.00 13.23
N VAL A 82 -2.90 -26.05 12.54
CA VAL A 82 -2.72 -26.08 11.08
C VAL A 82 -4.05 -25.82 10.36
N ASP A 83 -5.12 -26.50 10.79
CA ASP A 83 -6.45 -26.36 10.17
C ASP A 83 -7.11 -25.02 10.52
N ALA A 84 -6.87 -24.48 11.72
CA ALA A 84 -7.43 -23.20 12.16
C ALA A 84 -6.92 -22.01 11.34
N THR A 85 -5.62 -21.97 11.01
CA THR A 85 -5.00 -20.86 10.26
C THR A 85 -4.95 -21.10 8.74
N LYS A 86 -5.18 -22.34 8.29
CA LYS A 86 -5.10 -22.77 6.88
C LYS A 86 -3.71 -22.57 6.26
N SER A 87 -2.68 -22.58 7.10
CA SER A 87 -1.29 -22.34 6.69
C SER A 87 -0.62 -23.60 6.14
N THR A 88 0.18 -23.45 5.09
CA THR A 88 1.04 -24.55 4.62
C THR A 88 2.24 -24.74 5.55
N SER A 89 2.95 -25.87 5.45
CA SER A 89 4.20 -26.08 6.20
C SER A 89 5.25 -25.02 5.87
N ALA A 90 5.37 -24.63 4.59
CA ALA A 90 6.26 -23.56 4.15
C ALA A 90 5.87 -22.20 4.74
N ASP A 91 4.57 -21.89 4.82
CA ASP A 91 4.10 -20.64 5.44
C ASP A 91 4.46 -20.58 6.93
N ARG A 92 4.28 -21.69 7.66
CA ARG A 92 4.64 -21.76 9.10
C ARG A 92 6.13 -21.59 9.32
N PHE A 93 6.94 -22.31 8.55
CA PHE A 93 8.39 -22.22 8.61
C PHE A 93 8.89 -20.78 8.40
N GLN A 94 8.31 -20.05 7.44
CA GLN A 94 8.69 -18.65 7.21
C GLN A 94 8.29 -17.73 8.37
N MET A 95 7.09 -17.93 8.94
CA MET A 95 6.66 -17.17 10.12
C MET A 95 7.57 -17.43 11.32
N GLU A 96 7.93 -18.69 11.55
CA GLU A 96 8.85 -19.09 12.61
C GLU A 96 10.26 -18.51 12.42
N ARG A 97 10.78 -18.55 11.18
CA ARG A 97 12.06 -17.93 10.80
C ARG A 97 12.07 -16.44 11.12
N MET A 98 10.97 -15.74 10.85
CA MET A 98 10.82 -14.31 11.13
C MET A 98 10.47 -14.01 12.60
N GLY A 99 10.32 -15.05 13.44
CA GLY A 99 9.91 -14.94 14.84
C GLY A 99 8.52 -14.30 15.01
N LYS A 100 7.58 -14.67 14.14
CA LYS A 100 6.20 -14.17 14.13
C LYS A 100 5.21 -15.31 14.39
N ASP A 101 4.23 -15.06 15.25
CA ASP A 101 3.11 -15.96 15.44
C ASP A 101 2.09 -15.83 14.29
N GLN A 102 1.53 -16.95 13.85
CA GLN A 102 0.48 -16.97 12.84
C GLN A 102 -0.88 -16.63 13.47
N VAL A 103 -1.17 -15.32 13.58
CA VAL A 103 -2.44 -14.84 14.17
C VAL A 103 -3.58 -14.72 13.16
N PHE A 104 -3.24 -14.56 11.87
CA PHE A 104 -4.22 -14.41 10.78
C PHE A 104 -4.54 -15.73 10.09
N VAL A 105 -5.72 -15.80 9.48
CA VAL A 105 -6.13 -16.96 8.68
C VAL A 105 -5.77 -16.72 7.22
N ARG A 106 -5.11 -17.69 6.58
CA ARG A 106 -4.67 -17.58 5.18
C ARG A 106 -5.82 -17.81 4.19
N HIS A 107 -6.66 -16.80 4.02
CA HIS A 107 -7.83 -16.83 3.14
C HIS A 107 -7.52 -16.58 1.66
N PHE A 108 -6.44 -15.87 1.34
CA PHE A 108 -6.13 -15.49 -0.03
C PHE A 108 -5.34 -16.60 -0.76
N LYS A 109 -6.01 -17.20 -1.75
CA LYS A 109 -5.36 -18.06 -2.77
C LYS A 109 -4.66 -17.19 -3.84
N PRO A 110 -3.80 -17.75 -4.70
CA PRO A 110 -3.06 -16.97 -5.70
C PRO A 110 -3.92 -16.04 -6.56
N MET A 111 -5.02 -16.54 -7.15
CA MET A 111 -5.92 -15.71 -7.97
C MET A 111 -6.63 -14.61 -7.16
N ALA A 112 -7.02 -14.92 -5.92
CA ALA A 112 -7.62 -13.92 -5.03
C ALA A 112 -6.60 -12.86 -4.60
N THR A 113 -5.33 -13.23 -4.43
CA THR A 113 -4.23 -12.31 -4.12
C THR A 113 -3.96 -11.37 -5.29
N PHE A 114 -3.86 -11.93 -6.51
CA PHE A 114 -3.73 -11.15 -7.73
C PHE A 114 -4.90 -10.17 -7.91
N SER A 115 -6.13 -10.67 -7.77
CA SER A 115 -7.34 -9.85 -7.87
C SER A 115 -7.43 -8.80 -6.74
N PHE A 116 -6.86 -9.09 -5.56
CA PHE A 116 -6.77 -8.14 -4.45
C PHE A 116 -5.88 -6.96 -4.82
N VAL A 117 -4.67 -7.21 -5.34
CA VAL A 117 -3.77 -6.13 -5.75
C VAL A 117 -4.38 -5.29 -6.87
N ALA A 118 -5.03 -5.94 -7.85
CA ALA A 118 -5.70 -5.27 -8.96
C ALA A 118 -6.74 -4.26 -8.46
N MET A 119 -7.64 -4.68 -7.55
CA MET A 119 -8.67 -3.77 -7.03
C MET A 119 -8.13 -2.82 -5.96
N ALA A 120 -7.16 -3.21 -5.14
CA ALA A 120 -6.59 -2.30 -4.14
C ALA A 120 -5.88 -1.14 -4.83
N THR A 121 -5.22 -1.38 -5.96
CA THR A 121 -4.59 -0.31 -6.76
C THR A 121 -5.59 0.40 -7.66
N SER A 122 -6.56 -0.31 -8.26
CA SER A 122 -7.56 0.22 -9.21
C SER A 122 -6.95 1.26 -10.16
N VAL A 123 -5.82 0.88 -10.76
CA VAL A 123 -4.86 1.85 -11.32
C VAL A 123 -5.49 2.74 -12.38
N TRP A 124 -6.35 2.20 -13.25
CA TRP A 124 -6.93 2.98 -14.33
C TRP A 124 -8.07 3.87 -13.83
N GLU A 125 -8.88 3.39 -12.87
CA GLU A 125 -9.93 4.22 -12.27
C GLU A 125 -9.35 5.41 -11.52
N PHE A 126 -8.28 5.22 -10.75
CA PHE A 126 -7.58 6.34 -10.10
C PHE A 126 -6.80 7.19 -11.09
N GLY A 127 -6.19 6.54 -12.08
CA GLY A 127 -5.30 7.17 -13.05
C GLY A 127 -5.99 8.23 -13.86
N ILE A 128 -7.13 7.91 -14.48
CA ILE A 128 -7.84 8.84 -15.38
C ILE A 128 -8.24 10.16 -14.71
N PHE A 129 -8.41 10.17 -13.37
CA PHE A 129 -8.67 11.40 -12.59
C PHE A 129 -7.40 12.05 -12.03
N SER A 130 -6.22 11.51 -12.30
CA SER A 130 -4.91 11.96 -11.79
C SER A 130 -3.94 12.37 -12.91
N ILE A 131 -4.47 12.90 -14.02
CA ILE A 131 -3.69 13.29 -15.22
C ILE A 131 -3.28 14.76 -15.28
N SER A 132 -3.87 15.62 -14.44
CA SER A 132 -3.74 17.07 -14.59
C SER A 132 -2.28 17.54 -14.60
N GLN A 133 -1.44 17.06 -13.67
CA GLN A 133 -0.03 17.48 -13.63
C GLN A 133 0.74 17.10 -14.89
N GLY A 134 0.54 15.87 -15.39
CA GLY A 134 1.18 15.42 -16.63
C GLY A 134 0.70 16.17 -17.88
N LEU A 135 -0.54 16.67 -17.88
CA LEU A 135 -1.07 17.51 -18.95
C LEU A 135 -0.54 18.95 -18.87
N VAL A 136 -0.51 19.54 -17.67
CA VAL A 136 0.02 20.90 -17.43
C VAL A 136 1.48 21.00 -17.86
N ASP A 137 2.32 20.07 -17.38
CA ASP A 137 3.77 20.10 -17.57
C ASP A 137 4.27 18.95 -18.46
N GLY A 138 3.58 18.77 -19.58
CA GLY A 138 3.99 17.83 -20.62
C GLY A 138 3.03 17.69 -21.78
N GLY A 139 1.77 18.11 -21.61
CA GLY A 139 0.72 17.88 -22.59
C GLY A 139 0.46 16.38 -22.81
N ARG A 140 -0.21 16.06 -23.92
CA ARG A 140 -0.50 14.67 -24.33
C ARG A 140 0.78 13.85 -24.49
N ALA A 141 1.78 14.42 -25.18
CA ALA A 141 3.03 13.73 -25.46
C ALA A 141 3.80 13.44 -24.17
N GLY A 142 3.91 14.42 -23.26
CA GLY A 142 4.56 14.26 -21.97
C GLY A 142 3.90 13.18 -21.11
N LEU A 143 2.57 13.14 -21.04
CA LEU A 143 1.84 12.11 -20.29
C LEU A 143 2.15 10.69 -20.80
N ILE A 144 2.11 10.47 -22.13
CA ILE A 144 2.41 9.17 -22.75
C ILE A 144 3.88 8.78 -22.53
N TRP A 145 4.81 9.64 -22.93
CA TRP A 145 6.24 9.32 -22.90
C TRP A 145 6.75 9.14 -21.47
N SER A 146 6.31 10.00 -20.53
CA SER A 146 6.65 9.84 -19.12
C SER A 146 6.14 8.52 -18.57
N THR A 147 4.92 8.10 -18.94
CA THR A 147 4.37 6.79 -18.53
C THR A 147 5.21 5.63 -19.06
N ILE A 148 5.63 5.66 -20.33
CA ILE A 148 6.49 4.62 -20.92
C ILE A 148 7.84 4.55 -20.19
N VAL A 149 8.47 5.72 -19.96
CA VAL A 149 9.76 5.82 -19.28
C VAL A 149 9.67 5.26 -17.86
N HIS A 150 8.61 5.59 -17.12
CA HIS A 150 8.39 5.08 -15.76
C HIS A 150 8.03 3.60 -15.74
N ALA A 151 7.25 3.12 -16.71
CA ALA A 151 6.95 1.70 -16.86
C ALA A 151 8.21 0.86 -17.12
N ILE A 152 9.26 1.42 -17.74
CA ILE A 152 10.56 0.74 -17.87
C ILE A 152 11.36 0.88 -16.58
N GLY A 153 11.45 2.10 -16.03
CA GLY A 153 12.26 2.39 -14.84
C GLY A 153 11.78 1.72 -13.56
N PHE A 154 10.50 1.40 -13.44
CA PHE A 154 9.95 0.67 -12.29
C PHE A 154 10.15 -0.85 -12.36
N ILE A 155 10.45 -1.45 -13.52
CA ILE A 155 10.77 -2.89 -13.64
C ILE A 155 11.80 -3.33 -12.59
N PRO A 156 12.99 -2.70 -12.49
CA PRO A 156 13.98 -3.12 -11.50
C PRO A 156 13.50 -2.93 -10.05
N ILE A 157 12.67 -1.93 -9.76
CA ILE A 157 12.10 -1.70 -8.42
C ILE A 157 11.18 -2.88 -8.05
N VAL A 158 10.27 -3.22 -8.95
CA VAL A 158 9.29 -4.31 -8.77
C VAL A 158 9.97 -5.66 -8.62
N LEU A 159 10.97 -5.94 -9.45
CA LEU A 159 11.77 -7.17 -9.36
C LEU A 159 12.50 -7.26 -8.01
N SER A 160 13.06 -6.15 -7.52
CA SER A 160 13.74 -6.08 -6.23
C SER A 160 12.77 -6.34 -5.06
N MET A 161 11.59 -5.72 -5.09
CA MET A 161 10.56 -5.92 -4.07
C MET A 161 9.97 -7.33 -4.11
N ALA A 162 9.77 -7.92 -5.29
CA ALA A 162 9.30 -9.29 -5.43
C ALA A 162 10.30 -10.27 -4.79
N GLU A 163 11.61 -10.09 -4.98
CA GLU A 163 12.61 -10.92 -4.32
C GLU A 163 12.57 -10.79 -2.79
N MET A 164 12.53 -9.56 -2.27
CA MET A 164 12.41 -9.32 -0.82
C MET A 164 11.11 -9.91 -0.24
N ALA A 165 9.98 -9.78 -0.94
CA ALA A 165 8.71 -10.39 -0.55
C ALA A 165 8.74 -11.93 -0.60
N SER A 166 9.59 -12.51 -1.46
CA SER A 166 9.82 -13.95 -1.49
C SER A 166 10.68 -14.43 -0.32
N ILE A 167 11.68 -13.63 0.10
CA ILE A 167 12.54 -13.90 1.26
C ILE A 167 11.74 -13.78 2.56
N ALA A 168 11.07 -12.64 2.77
CA ALA A 168 10.39 -12.28 4.01
C ALA A 168 8.95 -11.85 3.74
N PRO A 169 8.01 -12.81 3.57
CA PRO A 169 6.61 -12.54 3.27
C PRO A 169 5.82 -12.15 4.54
N THR A 170 6.05 -10.95 5.07
CA THR A 170 5.35 -10.40 6.26
C THR A 170 4.62 -9.10 5.95
N ALA A 171 3.54 -8.83 6.71
CA ALA A 171 2.74 -7.61 6.59
C ALA A 171 3.56 -6.33 6.82
N GLY A 172 4.68 -6.42 7.55
CA GLY A 172 5.60 -5.30 7.79
C GLY A 172 6.55 -4.97 6.63
N SER A 173 6.55 -5.80 5.57
CA SER A 173 7.20 -5.58 4.27
C SER A 173 8.44 -4.66 4.31
N GLN A 174 8.31 -3.41 3.89
CA GLN A 174 9.37 -2.43 3.67
C GLN A 174 10.24 -2.22 4.91
N TYR A 175 9.64 -1.97 6.08
CA TYR A 175 10.40 -1.73 7.30
C TYR A 175 11.03 -3.03 7.82
N HIS A 176 10.37 -4.17 7.64
CA HIS A 176 10.93 -5.47 7.99
C HIS A 176 12.17 -5.77 7.13
N TRP A 177 12.08 -5.58 5.81
CA TRP A 177 13.21 -5.78 4.89
C TRP A 177 14.38 -4.87 5.23
N VAL A 178 14.12 -3.60 5.58
CA VAL A 178 15.17 -2.70 6.08
C VAL A 178 15.77 -3.24 7.37
N SER A 179 14.96 -3.71 8.32
CA SER A 179 15.49 -4.28 9.57
C SER A 179 16.39 -5.48 9.31
N GLU A 180 15.98 -6.38 8.41
CA GLU A 180 16.70 -7.63 8.13
C GLU A 180 17.97 -7.39 7.30
N PHE A 181 17.92 -6.49 6.31
CA PHE A 181 19.01 -6.35 5.34
C PHE A 181 19.94 -5.16 5.58
N ALA A 182 19.55 -4.14 6.35
CA ALA A 182 20.38 -2.95 6.53
C ALA A 182 21.67 -3.23 7.33
N HIS A 183 22.62 -2.30 7.22
CA HIS A 183 23.87 -2.36 7.98
C HIS A 183 23.59 -2.41 9.50
N PRO A 184 24.22 -3.31 10.28
CA PRO A 184 23.90 -3.55 11.69
C PRO A 184 23.88 -2.31 12.59
N LYS A 185 24.78 -1.34 12.33
CA LYS A 185 24.85 -0.06 13.07
C LYS A 185 23.60 0.82 12.92
N VAL A 186 22.87 0.73 11.81
CA VAL A 186 21.73 1.62 11.50
C VAL A 186 20.40 0.87 11.35
N GLN A 187 20.42 -0.46 11.36
CA GLN A 187 19.24 -1.31 11.10
C GLN A 187 17.99 -0.92 11.90
N LYS A 188 18.12 -0.70 13.22
CA LYS A 188 17.00 -0.37 14.11
C LYS A 188 16.41 1.00 13.76
N LEU A 189 17.27 2.01 13.61
CA LEU A 189 16.83 3.39 13.38
C LEU A 189 16.29 3.57 11.95
N LEU A 190 16.96 3.00 10.95
CA LEU A 190 16.52 3.07 9.56
C LEU A 190 15.19 2.36 9.38
N SER A 191 15.05 1.15 9.92
CA SER A 191 13.78 0.41 9.90
C SER A 191 12.66 1.16 10.63
N TYR A 192 12.97 1.81 11.75
CA TYR A 192 12.00 2.63 12.48
C TYR A 192 11.44 3.77 11.64
N TYR A 193 12.30 4.56 10.98
CA TYR A 193 11.88 5.63 10.09
C TYR A 193 11.15 5.08 8.86
N THR A 194 11.60 3.96 8.28
CA THR A 194 10.88 3.29 7.19
C THR A 194 9.47 2.88 7.63
N GLY A 195 9.29 2.39 8.86
CA GLY A 195 7.97 2.03 9.37
C GLY A 195 7.01 3.23 9.46
N TRP A 196 7.47 4.35 10.02
CA TRP A 196 6.67 5.58 10.06
C TRP A 196 6.31 6.11 8.67
N ILE A 197 7.27 6.11 7.74
CA ILE A 197 7.06 6.63 6.40
C ILE A 197 6.21 5.67 5.56
N SER A 198 6.36 4.36 5.74
CA SER A 198 5.47 3.36 5.13
C SER A 198 4.03 3.57 5.59
N THR A 199 3.81 3.64 6.91
CA THR A 199 2.48 3.92 7.47
C THR A 199 1.94 5.24 6.94
N LEU A 200 2.73 6.33 6.92
CA LEU A 200 2.28 7.60 6.31
C LEU A 200 1.82 7.44 4.87
N ALA A 201 2.57 6.70 4.05
CA ALA A 201 2.25 6.49 2.65
C ALA A 201 0.91 5.78 2.46
N TRP A 202 0.69 4.70 3.22
CA TRP A 202 -0.55 3.91 3.17
C TRP A 202 -1.75 4.69 3.74
N GLN A 203 -1.53 5.50 4.79
CA GLN A 203 -2.57 6.39 5.33
C GLN A 203 -2.96 7.48 4.33
N ALA A 204 -1.99 8.08 3.63
CA ALA A 204 -2.23 9.03 2.55
C ALA A 204 -2.99 8.39 1.39
N GLY A 205 -2.59 7.18 0.95
CA GLY A 205 -3.30 6.42 -0.07
C GLY A 205 -4.75 6.12 0.29
N ASN A 206 -5.02 5.76 1.55
CA ASN A 206 -6.38 5.48 2.01
C ASN A 206 -7.25 6.75 1.95
N ALA A 207 -6.69 7.90 2.31
CA ALA A 207 -7.37 9.19 2.23
C ALA A 207 -7.70 9.57 0.77
N ILE A 208 -6.74 9.42 -0.16
CA ILE A 208 -6.97 9.67 -1.59
C ILE A 208 -8.12 8.82 -2.11
N GLY A 209 -8.10 7.52 -1.78
CA GLY A 209 -9.13 6.57 -2.14
C GLY A 209 -10.53 7.03 -1.79
N VAL A 210 -10.74 7.34 -0.50
CA VAL A 210 -12.07 7.74 -0.04
C VAL A 210 -12.51 9.10 -0.55
N PHE A 211 -11.54 9.98 -0.78
CA PHE A 211 -11.77 11.33 -1.30
C PHE A 211 -12.18 11.34 -2.76
N LEU A 212 -11.49 10.57 -3.61
CA LEU A 212 -11.84 10.44 -5.02
C LEU A 212 -13.31 10.00 -5.15
N THR A 213 -13.73 9.00 -4.39
CA THR A 213 -15.14 8.57 -4.40
C THR A 213 -16.10 9.70 -4.03
N GLY A 214 -15.82 10.45 -2.96
CA GLY A 214 -16.70 11.53 -2.52
C GLY A 214 -16.79 12.66 -3.54
N THR A 215 -15.66 13.05 -4.14
CA THR A 215 -15.61 14.09 -5.17
C THR A 215 -16.20 13.63 -6.49
N LEU A 216 -16.03 12.37 -6.91
CA LEU A 216 -16.72 11.85 -8.11
C LEU A 216 -18.24 11.85 -7.96
N ILE A 217 -18.77 11.59 -6.76
CA ILE A 217 -20.20 11.77 -6.50
C ILE A 217 -20.59 13.25 -6.63
N GLN A 218 -19.76 14.19 -6.17
CA GLN A 218 -20.01 15.63 -6.41
C GLN A 218 -19.99 15.97 -7.90
N VAL A 219 -19.08 15.39 -8.68
CA VAL A 219 -19.01 15.59 -10.13
C VAL A 219 -20.27 15.07 -10.81
N ILE A 220 -20.74 13.86 -10.47
CA ILE A 220 -22.02 13.33 -10.99
C ILE A 220 -23.17 14.31 -10.72
N ILE A 221 -23.20 14.93 -9.52
CA ILE A 221 -24.22 15.92 -9.18
C ILE A 221 -24.04 17.20 -10.00
N LEU A 222 -22.81 17.72 -10.12
CA LEU A 222 -22.47 18.92 -10.90
C LEU A 222 -22.92 18.76 -12.36
N GLU A 223 -22.63 17.62 -12.95
CA GLU A 223 -22.97 17.25 -14.33
C GLU A 223 -24.48 17.24 -14.59
N ASN A 224 -25.28 16.83 -13.60
CA ASN A 224 -26.73 16.79 -13.72
C ASN A 224 -27.42 18.06 -13.18
N ASN A 225 -26.70 18.90 -12.45
CA ASN A 225 -27.21 20.10 -11.82
C ASN A 225 -26.07 21.12 -11.64
N PRO A 226 -25.95 22.11 -12.55
CA PRO A 226 -24.80 23.03 -12.61
C PRO A 226 -24.75 24.07 -11.47
N ASN A 227 -25.50 23.86 -10.39
CA ASN A 227 -25.40 24.70 -9.21
C ASN A 227 -24.11 24.42 -8.45
N SER A 228 -23.47 25.46 -7.94
CA SER A 228 -22.29 25.30 -7.09
C SER A 228 -22.66 24.62 -5.77
N PHE A 229 -21.88 23.59 -5.39
CA PHE A 229 -21.99 22.92 -4.10
C PHE A 229 -20.77 23.23 -3.23
N PRO A 230 -20.97 23.63 -1.97
CA PRO A 230 -19.85 23.95 -1.09
C PRO A 230 -19.04 22.70 -0.74
N ASN A 231 -17.73 22.87 -0.54
CA ASN A 231 -16.79 21.76 -0.29
C ASN A 231 -17.18 20.86 0.90
N TRP A 232 -17.89 21.39 1.90
CA TRP A 232 -18.34 20.58 3.04
C TRP A 232 -19.32 19.46 2.64
N HIS A 233 -20.06 19.60 1.53
CA HIS A 233 -20.85 18.49 0.98
C HIS A 233 -19.94 17.33 0.56
N GLY A 234 -18.82 17.63 -0.09
CA GLY A 234 -17.83 16.65 -0.49
C GLY A 234 -17.23 15.93 0.71
N SER A 235 -16.82 16.68 1.74
CA SER A 235 -16.34 16.08 3.00
C SER A 235 -17.37 15.12 3.60
N LEU A 236 -18.68 15.45 3.58
CA LEU A 236 -19.71 14.52 4.06
C LEU A 236 -19.82 13.23 3.23
N LEU A 237 -19.68 13.33 1.91
CA LEU A 237 -19.67 12.14 1.03
C LEU A 237 -18.44 11.26 1.27
N VAL A 238 -17.28 11.88 1.54
CA VAL A 238 -16.07 11.18 1.96
C VAL A 238 -16.28 10.47 3.30
N ILE A 239 -16.89 11.15 4.28
CA ILE A 239 -17.23 10.56 5.58
C ILE A 239 -18.19 9.39 5.41
N ALA A 240 -19.22 9.51 4.56
CA ALA A 240 -20.13 8.41 4.25
C ALA A 240 -19.38 7.20 3.65
N ASN A 241 -18.44 7.45 2.74
CA ASN A 241 -17.59 6.41 2.19
C ASN A 241 -16.70 5.75 3.27
N ILE A 242 -16.08 6.53 4.17
CA ILE A 242 -15.31 5.99 5.30
C ILE A 242 -16.17 5.05 6.16
N LEU A 243 -17.43 5.39 6.43
CA LEU A 243 -18.34 4.52 7.18
C LEU A 243 -18.64 3.21 6.44
N ILE A 244 -18.79 3.27 5.11
CA ILE A 244 -18.96 2.08 4.26
C ILE A 244 -17.70 1.22 4.31
N THR A 245 -16.51 1.81 4.18
CA THR A 245 -15.25 1.06 4.15
C THR A 245 -14.94 0.41 5.50
N VAL A 246 -15.18 1.11 6.63
CA VAL A 246 -15.05 0.53 7.98
C VAL A 246 -16.00 -0.65 8.17
N THR A 247 -17.27 -0.48 7.78
CA THR A 247 -18.29 -1.53 7.88
C THR A 247 -17.90 -2.73 7.01
N GLY A 248 -17.51 -2.48 5.76
CA GLY A 248 -17.01 -3.50 4.85
C GLY A 248 -15.79 -4.23 5.40
N ASN A 249 -14.84 -3.50 5.98
CA ASN A 249 -13.62 -4.10 6.50
C ASN A 249 -13.87 -4.97 7.75
N ILE A 250 -14.68 -4.50 8.69
CA ILE A 250 -14.93 -5.24 9.94
C ILE A 250 -15.83 -6.46 9.69
N PHE A 251 -16.89 -6.32 8.89
CA PHE A 251 -17.90 -7.37 8.75
C PHE A 251 -17.75 -8.23 7.50
N LEU A 252 -17.18 -7.69 6.41
CA LEU A 252 -17.14 -8.33 5.11
C LEU A 252 -15.76 -8.82 4.67
N THR A 253 -14.66 -8.46 5.34
CA THR A 253 -13.29 -8.86 4.93
C THR A 253 -13.11 -10.36 4.74
N ARG A 254 -13.75 -11.20 5.57
CA ARG A 254 -13.72 -12.67 5.40
C ARG A 254 -14.35 -13.17 4.09
N TYR A 255 -15.18 -12.35 3.45
CA TYR A 255 -15.81 -12.64 2.15
C TYR A 255 -15.07 -12.00 0.99
N ILE A 256 -14.22 -10.98 1.22
CA ILE A 256 -13.43 -10.30 0.18
C ILE A 256 -12.76 -11.32 -0.75
N PRO A 257 -12.00 -12.34 -0.27
CA PRO A 257 -11.34 -13.31 -1.14
C PRO A 257 -12.28 -14.12 -2.06
N ARG A 258 -13.58 -14.22 -1.72
CA ARG A 258 -14.59 -14.96 -2.50
C ARG A 258 -15.19 -14.11 -3.61
N VAL A 259 -15.37 -12.82 -3.37
CA VAL A 259 -15.98 -11.88 -4.32
C VAL A 259 -14.95 -11.15 -5.17
N GLN A 260 -13.69 -11.11 -4.73
CA GLN A 260 -12.60 -10.37 -5.35
C GLN A 260 -12.47 -10.65 -6.84
N THR A 261 -12.51 -11.92 -7.24
CA THR A 261 -12.37 -12.31 -8.65
C THR A 261 -13.51 -11.78 -9.51
N ALA A 262 -14.74 -11.74 -8.97
CA ALA A 262 -15.89 -11.20 -9.71
C ALA A 262 -15.76 -9.68 -9.90
N PHE A 263 -15.34 -8.95 -8.85
CA PHE A 263 -15.06 -7.52 -8.96
C PHE A 263 -13.88 -7.23 -9.89
N PHE A 264 -12.85 -8.08 -9.91
CA PHE A 264 -11.76 -7.97 -10.87
C PHE A 264 -12.25 -8.14 -12.31
N VAL A 265 -13.12 -9.12 -12.59
CA VAL A 265 -13.73 -9.25 -13.92
C VAL A 265 -14.55 -8.00 -14.26
N LEU A 266 -15.34 -7.49 -13.32
CA LEU A 266 -16.12 -6.26 -13.53
C LEU A 266 -15.21 -5.04 -13.77
N HIS A 267 -14.08 -4.93 -13.08
CA HIS A 267 -13.06 -3.91 -13.28
C HIS A 267 -12.53 -3.92 -14.72
N ILE A 268 -12.19 -5.09 -15.26
CA ILE A 268 -11.75 -5.23 -16.65
C ILE A 268 -12.88 -4.92 -17.65
N LEU A 269 -14.11 -5.41 -17.40
CA LEU A 269 -15.24 -5.12 -18.28
C LEU A 269 -15.61 -3.63 -18.29
N THR A 270 -15.53 -2.97 -17.14
CA THR A 270 -15.83 -1.54 -16.99
C THR A 270 -14.78 -0.70 -17.71
N PHE A 271 -13.50 -1.11 -17.71
CA PHE A 271 -12.48 -0.46 -18.54
C PHE A 271 -12.91 -0.39 -20.00
N PHE A 272 -13.32 -1.52 -20.60
CA PHE A 272 -13.80 -1.53 -21.99
C PHE A 272 -15.11 -0.75 -22.16
N ALA A 273 -16.03 -0.84 -21.20
CA ALA A 273 -17.29 -0.11 -21.24
C ALA A 273 -17.08 1.41 -21.31
N VAL A 274 -16.08 1.94 -20.59
CA VAL A 274 -15.73 3.37 -20.58
C VAL A 274 -14.89 3.75 -21.82
N MET A 275 -13.89 2.94 -22.16
CA MET A 275 -12.91 3.31 -23.17
C MET A 275 -13.42 3.17 -24.61
N ILE A 276 -14.30 2.20 -24.91
CA ILE A 276 -14.81 1.96 -26.27
C ILE A 276 -15.67 3.13 -26.77
N PRO A 277 -16.67 3.64 -26.03
CA PRO A 277 -17.46 4.79 -26.46
C PRO A 277 -16.60 6.02 -26.73
N ILE A 278 -15.64 6.32 -25.85
CA ILE A 278 -14.68 7.42 -26.02
C ILE A 278 -13.86 7.20 -27.30
N CYS A 279 -13.35 5.99 -27.53
CA CYS A 279 -12.57 5.66 -28.72
C CYS A 279 -13.37 5.88 -30.02
N ILE A 280 -14.68 5.62 -30.02
CA ILE A 280 -15.52 5.72 -31.23
C ILE A 280 -16.05 7.14 -31.46
N ASN A 281 -16.56 7.79 -30.40
CA ASN A 281 -17.39 8.98 -30.55
C ASN A 281 -16.62 10.30 -30.32
N ALA A 282 -15.55 10.29 -29.51
CA ALA A 282 -14.85 11.52 -29.16
C ALA A 282 -14.22 12.18 -30.39
N PRO A 283 -14.16 13.52 -30.47
CA PRO A 283 -13.32 14.20 -31.44
C PRO A 283 -11.85 13.79 -31.25
N LYS A 284 -11.11 13.72 -32.34
CA LYS A 284 -9.76 13.11 -32.37
C LYS A 284 -8.68 14.14 -32.60
N ALA A 285 -7.70 14.19 -31.70
CA ALA A 285 -6.42 14.82 -31.93
C ALA A 285 -5.64 14.06 -33.02
N SER A 286 -4.85 14.78 -33.81
CA SER A 286 -3.95 14.18 -34.79
C SER A 286 -2.80 13.44 -34.11
N ALA A 287 -2.19 12.47 -34.82
CA ALA A 287 -1.04 11.74 -34.28
C ALA A 287 0.13 12.67 -33.89
N ARG A 288 0.33 13.78 -34.61
CA ARG A 288 1.35 14.77 -34.25
C ARG A 288 1.03 15.45 -32.92
N GLU A 289 -0.23 15.83 -32.69
CA GLU A 289 -0.68 16.43 -31.43
C GLU A 289 -0.61 15.45 -30.25
N VAL A 290 -0.79 14.15 -30.50
CA VAL A 290 -0.71 13.15 -29.43
C VAL A 290 0.73 12.83 -29.05
N PHE A 291 1.63 12.69 -30.03
CA PHE A 291 2.98 12.15 -29.79
C PHE A 291 4.10 13.18 -29.77
N ALA A 292 3.88 14.38 -30.31
CA ALA A 292 4.92 15.39 -30.51
C ALA A 292 4.56 16.80 -30.00
N ASP A 293 3.34 17.02 -29.52
CA ASP A 293 2.92 18.28 -28.92
C ASP A 293 3.15 18.24 -27.41
N PHE A 294 4.25 18.88 -26.99
CA PHE A 294 4.64 19.03 -25.60
C PHE A 294 4.25 20.43 -25.11
N GLN A 295 3.69 20.50 -23.90
CA GLN A 295 3.20 21.74 -23.32
C GLN A 295 3.89 22.02 -21.97
N ASN A 296 4.06 23.31 -21.67
CA ASN A 296 4.65 23.81 -20.43
C ASN A 296 3.74 24.93 -19.91
N LEU A 297 2.56 24.53 -19.44
CA LEU A 297 1.56 25.44 -18.90
C LEU A 297 1.88 25.86 -17.46
N GLY A 298 2.72 25.09 -16.75
CA GLY A 298 3.20 25.42 -15.41
C GLY A 298 4.28 26.51 -15.37
N GLY A 299 4.72 27.05 -16.52
CA GLY A 299 5.61 28.22 -16.56
C GLY A 299 7.08 27.91 -16.22
N TRP A 300 7.52 26.67 -16.39
CA TRP A 300 8.90 26.26 -16.11
C TRP A 300 9.90 26.90 -17.08
N PRO A 301 11.19 27.05 -16.70
CA PRO A 301 12.19 27.72 -17.54
C PRO A 301 12.41 27.07 -18.92
N ASN A 302 12.16 25.77 -19.04
CA ASN A 302 12.22 25.04 -20.30
C ASN A 302 11.41 23.74 -20.22
N MET A 303 11.12 23.17 -21.40
CA MET A 303 10.35 21.93 -21.52
C MET A 303 10.98 20.74 -20.82
N GLY A 304 12.32 20.67 -20.77
CA GLY A 304 13.01 19.58 -20.08
C GLY A 304 12.65 19.54 -18.60
N VAL A 305 12.70 20.69 -17.92
CA VAL A 305 12.33 20.81 -16.50
C VAL A 305 10.82 20.61 -16.30
N ALA A 306 9.98 21.16 -17.19
CA ALA A 306 8.54 20.92 -17.14
C ALA A 306 8.23 19.41 -17.14
N LEU A 307 8.80 18.66 -18.08
CA LEU A 307 8.61 17.20 -18.14
C LEU A 307 9.10 16.46 -16.89
N MET A 308 10.11 17.00 -16.20
CA MET A 308 10.58 16.41 -14.95
C MET A 308 9.62 16.67 -13.79
N ASP A 309 8.77 17.67 -13.87
CA ASP A 309 7.70 17.92 -12.90
C ASP A 309 6.42 17.14 -13.28
N GLY A 310 6.00 17.24 -14.54
CA GLY A 310 4.80 16.59 -15.09
C GLY A 310 4.80 15.06 -14.97
N GLN A 311 5.96 14.42 -14.82
CA GLN A 311 6.08 12.96 -14.63
C GLN A 311 5.44 12.43 -13.34
N LEU A 312 5.02 13.29 -12.39
CA LEU A 312 4.38 12.85 -11.15
C LEU A 312 3.15 11.97 -11.38
N SER A 313 2.31 12.30 -12.37
CA SER A 313 1.15 11.48 -12.76
C SER A 313 1.57 10.06 -13.18
N ALA A 314 2.69 9.93 -13.90
CA ALA A 314 3.23 8.64 -14.33
C ALA A 314 3.85 7.85 -13.17
N ILE A 315 4.59 8.51 -12.28
CA ILE A 315 5.20 7.89 -11.09
C ILE A 315 4.12 7.29 -10.18
N TYR A 316 3.08 8.08 -9.89
CA TYR A 316 1.97 7.68 -9.02
C TYR A 316 1.34 6.37 -9.48
N MET A 317 1.13 6.21 -10.80
CA MET A 317 0.54 5.00 -11.40
C MET A 317 1.39 3.73 -11.27
N MET A 318 2.69 3.87 -10.98
CA MET A 318 3.59 2.73 -10.80
C MET A 318 3.74 2.29 -9.34
N CYS A 319 3.17 3.05 -8.40
CA CYS A 319 3.27 2.80 -6.97
C CYS A 319 2.17 1.86 -6.44
N GLY A 320 2.39 1.25 -5.26
CA GLY A 320 1.36 0.51 -4.51
C GLY A 320 1.17 -0.97 -4.87
N MET A 321 1.98 -1.51 -5.77
CA MET A 321 1.92 -2.94 -6.13
C MET A 321 2.33 -3.89 -5.01
N ASP A 322 3.06 -3.38 -4.02
CA ASP A 322 3.39 -4.06 -2.79
C ASP A 322 2.22 -4.16 -1.79
N SER A 323 1.01 -3.74 -2.16
CA SER A 323 -0.23 -3.99 -1.39
C SER A 323 -0.42 -5.45 -0.98
N SER A 324 0.00 -6.41 -1.82
CA SER A 324 -0.01 -7.84 -1.48
C SER A 324 0.93 -8.21 -0.33
N CYS A 325 2.02 -7.47 -0.13
CA CYS A 325 2.94 -7.69 0.98
C CYS A 325 2.26 -7.40 2.31
N HIS A 326 1.45 -6.35 2.39
CA HIS A 326 0.77 -5.95 3.63
C HIS A 326 -0.32 -6.93 4.07
N ILE A 327 -0.80 -7.81 3.18
CA ILE A 327 -1.71 -8.91 3.52
C ILE A 327 -1.03 -10.28 3.48
N SER A 328 0.31 -10.35 3.40
CA SER A 328 1.02 -11.62 3.16
C SER A 328 0.77 -12.68 4.25
N GLU A 329 0.47 -12.26 5.48
CA GLU A 329 0.11 -13.14 6.60
C GLU A 329 -1.27 -13.81 6.43
N GLU A 330 -2.11 -13.29 5.52
CA GLU A 330 -3.40 -13.82 5.09
C GLU A 330 -3.34 -14.54 3.73
N VAL A 331 -2.18 -14.58 3.07
CA VAL A 331 -1.96 -15.21 1.75
C VAL A 331 -1.43 -16.62 1.90
N ARG A 332 -1.98 -17.60 1.18
CA ARG A 332 -1.46 -18.98 1.18
C ARG A 332 -0.25 -19.11 0.24
N ASP A 333 0.79 -19.83 0.69
CA ASP A 333 2.07 -19.96 -0.02
C ASP A 333 2.67 -18.58 -0.33
N ALA A 334 2.72 -17.71 0.69
CA ALA A 334 2.94 -16.27 0.52
C ALA A 334 4.27 -15.94 -0.18
N ALA A 335 5.34 -16.69 0.16
CA ALA A 335 6.66 -16.54 -0.44
C ALA A 335 6.69 -16.77 -1.97
N LYS A 336 5.66 -17.42 -2.54
CA LYS A 336 5.47 -17.58 -4.00
C LYS A 336 4.34 -16.71 -4.54
N SER A 337 3.21 -16.65 -3.83
CA SER A 337 1.99 -15.99 -4.30
C SER A 337 2.14 -14.47 -4.35
N VAL A 338 2.76 -13.85 -3.33
CA VAL A 338 2.96 -12.40 -3.25
C VAL A 338 3.84 -11.88 -4.39
N PRO A 339 5.08 -12.39 -4.60
CA PRO A 339 5.94 -11.89 -5.69
C PRO A 339 5.34 -12.11 -7.07
N ARG A 340 4.68 -13.25 -7.32
CA ARG A 340 3.99 -13.52 -8.58
C ARG A 340 2.86 -12.52 -8.83
N SER A 341 2.04 -12.26 -7.81
CA SER A 341 0.93 -11.29 -7.92
C SER A 341 1.46 -9.90 -8.24
N MET A 342 2.52 -9.45 -7.54
CA MET A 342 3.16 -8.15 -7.75
C MET A 342 3.72 -7.98 -9.17
N MET A 343 4.43 -8.98 -9.70
CA MET A 343 4.97 -8.91 -11.06
C MET A 343 3.88 -9.01 -12.14
N SER A 344 2.90 -9.91 -11.96
CA SER A 344 1.83 -10.08 -12.94
C SER A 344 0.93 -8.85 -13.02
N ILE A 345 0.56 -8.27 -11.88
CA ILE A 345 -0.31 -7.09 -11.87
C ILE A 345 0.41 -5.85 -12.41
N TYR A 346 1.73 -5.75 -12.26
CA TYR A 346 2.52 -4.69 -12.90
C TYR A 346 2.31 -4.65 -14.41
N VAL A 347 2.47 -5.81 -15.05
CA VAL A 347 2.34 -5.91 -16.50
C VAL A 347 0.93 -5.55 -16.94
N VAL A 348 -0.08 -6.02 -16.21
CA VAL A 348 -1.49 -5.70 -16.48
C VAL A 348 -1.76 -4.20 -16.29
N ASN A 349 -1.33 -3.63 -15.17
CA ASN A 349 -1.52 -2.21 -14.83
C ASN A 349 -0.86 -1.29 -15.85
N VAL A 350 0.40 -1.55 -16.22
CA VAL A 350 1.12 -0.80 -17.27
C VAL A 350 0.38 -0.89 -18.60
N THR A 351 -0.07 -2.09 -18.99
CA THR A 351 -0.76 -2.29 -20.27
C THR A 351 -2.08 -1.53 -20.34
N ILE A 352 -2.91 -1.64 -19.30
CA ILE A 352 -4.21 -0.96 -19.23
C ILE A 352 -4.03 0.57 -19.14
N THR A 353 -3.05 1.04 -18.35
CA THR A 353 -2.76 2.48 -18.22
C THR A 353 -2.30 3.08 -19.54
N LEU A 354 -1.38 2.42 -20.26
CA LEU A 354 -0.94 2.90 -21.57
C LEU A 354 -2.09 2.90 -22.58
N ALA A 355 -2.94 1.86 -22.59
CA ALA A 355 -4.14 1.84 -23.42
C ALA A 355 -5.09 3.01 -23.10
N ALA A 356 -5.30 3.31 -21.81
CA ALA A 356 -6.09 4.47 -21.38
C ALA A 356 -5.49 5.79 -21.87
N TRP A 357 -4.17 6.00 -21.72
CA TRP A 357 -3.49 7.21 -22.19
C TRP A 357 -3.55 7.40 -23.68
N PHE A 358 -3.38 6.35 -24.47
CA PHE A 358 -3.54 6.47 -25.91
C PHE A 358 -4.97 6.90 -26.26
N ILE A 359 -5.99 6.27 -25.68
CA ILE A 359 -7.39 6.58 -25.96
C ILE A 359 -7.74 8.01 -25.52
N ILE A 360 -7.40 8.38 -24.28
CA ILE A 360 -7.73 9.68 -23.70
C ILE A 360 -6.99 10.82 -24.40
N CYS A 361 -5.68 10.67 -24.67
CA CYS A 361 -4.91 11.71 -25.35
C CYS A 361 -5.37 11.89 -26.80
N ILE A 362 -5.76 10.81 -27.50
CA ILE A 362 -6.38 10.90 -28.82
C ILE A 362 -7.75 11.58 -28.72
N ALA A 363 -8.54 11.29 -27.69
CA ALA A 363 -9.88 11.83 -27.47
C ALA A 363 -9.92 13.23 -26.83
N MET A 364 -8.76 13.89 -26.68
CA MET A 364 -8.63 15.22 -26.08
C MET A 364 -7.95 16.18 -27.08
N PRO A 365 -8.70 16.77 -28.04
CA PRO A 365 -8.12 17.72 -28.99
C PRO A 365 -7.65 19.03 -28.35
N ASP A 366 -8.30 19.47 -27.29
CA ASP A 366 -7.97 20.69 -26.56
C ASP A 366 -7.63 20.35 -25.09
N VAL A 367 -6.35 20.50 -24.74
CA VAL A 367 -5.82 20.18 -23.41
C VAL A 367 -6.18 21.28 -22.41
N GLU A 368 -6.14 22.54 -22.83
CA GLU A 368 -6.42 23.69 -21.97
C GLU A 368 -7.89 23.68 -21.56
N LEU A 369 -8.80 23.44 -22.52
CA LEU A 369 -10.23 23.26 -22.24
C LEU A 369 -10.48 22.15 -21.22
N ALA A 370 -9.77 21.02 -21.33
CA ALA A 370 -9.92 19.92 -20.39
C ALA A 370 -9.38 20.27 -18.99
N LEU A 371 -8.28 21.01 -18.90
CA LEU A 371 -7.70 21.46 -17.63
C LEU A 371 -8.55 22.52 -16.93
N GLU A 372 -9.29 23.34 -17.69
CA GLU A 372 -10.19 24.37 -17.17
C GLU A 372 -11.56 23.84 -16.72
N HIS A 373 -11.80 22.52 -16.85
CA HIS A 373 -13.09 21.92 -16.52
C HIS A 373 -13.47 22.14 -15.05
N PRO A 374 -14.72 22.55 -14.72
CA PRO A 374 -15.13 22.88 -13.34
C PRO A 374 -15.03 21.72 -12.35
N SER A 375 -15.03 20.48 -12.82
CA SER A 375 -14.84 19.27 -11.98
C SER A 375 -13.42 19.11 -11.45
N LEU A 376 -12.44 19.85 -11.99
CA LEU A 376 -11.00 19.70 -11.77
C LEU A 376 -10.41 18.38 -12.29
N TYR A 377 -11.20 17.60 -13.03
CA TYR A 377 -10.80 16.34 -13.64
C TYR A 377 -10.89 16.43 -15.16
N PRO A 378 -9.75 16.53 -15.88
CA PRO A 378 -9.74 16.71 -17.33
C PRO A 378 -10.40 15.57 -18.11
N PHE A 379 -10.47 14.38 -17.52
CA PHE A 379 -11.15 13.24 -18.11
C PHE A 379 -12.67 13.46 -18.28
N ILE A 380 -13.30 14.30 -17.45
CA ILE A 380 -14.74 14.59 -17.55
C ILE A 380 -15.05 15.32 -18.86
N GLN A 381 -14.21 16.29 -19.24
CA GLN A 381 -14.31 16.98 -20.54
C GLN A 381 -14.26 16.00 -21.73
N VAL A 382 -13.42 14.95 -21.63
CA VAL A 382 -13.31 13.91 -22.66
C VAL A 382 -14.59 13.07 -22.72
N MET A 383 -15.18 12.72 -21.58
CA MET A 383 -16.44 11.98 -21.53
C MET A 383 -17.58 12.78 -22.17
N GLU A 384 -17.73 14.07 -21.80
CA GLU A 384 -18.79 14.94 -22.33
C GLU A 384 -18.73 15.14 -23.84
N GLN A 385 -17.52 15.24 -24.40
CA GLN A 385 -17.33 15.32 -25.85
C GLN A 385 -17.64 14.00 -26.57
N SER A 386 -17.71 12.89 -25.83
CA SER A 386 -17.88 11.54 -26.39
C SER A 386 -19.32 11.01 -26.29
N MET A 387 -20.10 11.45 -25.31
CA MET A 387 -21.41 10.85 -25.01
C MET A 387 -22.36 11.84 -24.34
N SER A 388 -23.64 11.48 -24.28
CA SER A 388 -24.63 12.32 -23.57
C SER A 388 -24.41 12.28 -22.05
N ILE A 389 -24.88 13.31 -21.37
CA ILE A 389 -24.78 13.44 -19.90
C ILE A 389 -25.34 12.23 -19.14
N THR A 390 -26.37 11.58 -19.69
CA THR A 390 -26.94 10.35 -19.12
C THR A 390 -25.91 9.22 -19.12
N TRP A 391 -25.15 9.05 -20.21
CA TRP A 391 -24.11 8.02 -20.30
C TRP A 391 -22.90 8.36 -19.45
N VAL A 392 -22.48 9.63 -19.41
CA VAL A 392 -21.43 10.11 -18.48
C VAL A 392 -21.81 9.72 -17.04
N THR A 393 -23.06 9.97 -16.65
CA THR A 393 -23.57 9.63 -15.31
C THR A 393 -23.54 8.12 -15.04
N VAL A 394 -23.94 7.29 -16.00
CA VAL A 394 -23.92 5.83 -15.87
C VAL A 394 -22.50 5.32 -15.68
N GLU A 395 -21.56 5.77 -16.51
CA GLU A 395 -20.15 5.35 -16.44
C GLU A 395 -19.48 5.81 -15.15
N LEU A 396 -19.67 7.07 -14.75
CA LEU A 396 -19.14 7.56 -13.48
C LEU A 396 -19.72 6.81 -12.27
N THR A 397 -21.00 6.44 -12.32
CA THR A 397 -21.63 5.63 -11.25
C THR A 397 -21.01 4.23 -11.17
N LEU A 398 -20.70 3.61 -12.31
CA LEU A 398 -20.01 2.31 -12.35
C LEU A 398 -18.58 2.42 -11.79
N ILE A 399 -17.84 3.47 -12.17
CA ILE A 399 -16.51 3.75 -11.64
C ILE A 399 -16.57 3.97 -10.12
N VAL A 400 -17.50 4.80 -9.63
CA VAL A 400 -17.70 5.03 -8.19
C VAL A 400 -17.98 3.73 -7.45
N ALA A 401 -18.80 2.84 -8.00
CA ALA A 401 -19.07 1.53 -7.39
C ALA A 401 -17.82 0.64 -7.31
N LEU A 402 -16.96 0.66 -8.32
CA LEU A 402 -15.68 -0.06 -8.31
C LEU A 402 -14.68 0.54 -7.32
N VAL A 403 -14.54 1.87 -7.31
CA VAL A 403 -13.64 2.58 -6.39
C VAL A 403 -14.09 2.42 -4.93
N LEU A 404 -15.40 2.36 -4.67
CA LEU A 404 -15.93 1.99 -3.34
C LEU A 404 -15.43 0.62 -2.88
N PHE A 405 -15.46 -0.38 -3.76
CA PHE A 405 -14.94 -1.71 -3.46
C PHE A 405 -13.41 -1.72 -3.32
N ALA A 406 -12.70 -0.97 -4.17
CA ALA A 406 -11.26 -0.75 -4.10
C ALA A 406 -10.84 -0.20 -2.72
N ASN A 407 -11.56 0.80 -2.21
CA ASN A 407 -11.30 1.40 -0.91
C ASN A 407 -11.45 0.40 0.26
N VAL A 408 -12.41 -0.54 0.20
CA VAL A 408 -12.53 -1.62 1.20
C VAL A 408 -11.31 -2.53 1.17
N CYS A 409 -10.83 -2.89 -0.03
CA CYS A 409 -9.62 -3.69 -0.21
C CYS A 409 -8.37 -2.94 0.30
N TYR A 410 -8.22 -1.67 -0.08
CA TYR A 410 -7.10 -0.85 0.31
C TYR A 410 -7.03 -0.65 1.83
N LEU A 411 -8.16 -0.35 2.50
CA LEU A 411 -8.24 -0.27 3.96
C LEU A 411 -7.82 -1.58 4.65
N THR A 412 -8.03 -2.73 3.99
CA THR A 412 -7.51 -4.01 4.49
C THR A 412 -5.99 -3.97 4.54
N ALA A 413 -5.31 -3.67 3.44
CA ALA A 413 -3.85 -3.58 3.42
C ALA A 413 -3.30 -2.54 4.41
N VAL A 414 -3.87 -1.33 4.42
CA VAL A 414 -3.41 -0.20 5.26
C VAL A 414 -3.52 -0.53 6.76
N SER A 415 -4.63 -1.16 7.17
CA SER A 415 -4.80 -1.55 8.57
C SER A 415 -3.82 -2.64 8.99
N ARG A 416 -3.39 -3.53 8.08
CA ARG A 416 -2.38 -4.56 8.36
C ARG A 416 -0.96 -4.00 8.41
N ASP A 417 -0.65 -3.00 7.58
CA ASP A 417 0.60 -2.25 7.67
C ASP A 417 0.76 -1.61 9.06
N LEU A 418 -0.24 -0.80 9.45
CA LEU A 418 -0.26 -0.13 10.75
C LEU A 418 -0.22 -1.14 11.91
N PHE A 419 -0.98 -2.23 11.81
CA PHE A 419 -0.96 -3.32 12.78
C PHE A 419 0.43 -3.93 12.90
N ALA A 420 1.11 -4.23 11.78
CA ALA A 420 2.42 -4.89 11.81
C ALA A 420 3.46 -3.99 12.49
N PHE A 421 3.48 -2.70 12.14
CA PHE A 421 4.39 -1.74 12.77
C PHE A 421 4.09 -1.55 14.26
N ALA A 422 2.81 -1.53 14.65
CA ALA A 422 2.40 -1.48 16.06
C ALA A 422 2.76 -2.77 16.82
N ARG A 423 2.60 -3.95 16.20
CA ARG A 423 3.00 -5.25 16.79
C ARG A 423 4.48 -5.24 17.16
N ASP A 424 5.30 -4.56 16.36
CA ASP A 424 6.74 -4.46 16.57
C ASP A 424 7.15 -3.27 17.46
N GLY A 425 6.19 -2.62 18.13
CA GLY A 425 6.42 -1.54 19.08
C GLY A 425 6.72 -0.17 18.44
N GLY A 426 6.37 -0.01 17.16
CA GLY A 426 6.72 1.15 16.34
C GLY A 426 5.91 2.42 16.62
N THR A 427 4.66 2.27 17.04
CA THR A 427 3.67 3.35 17.15
C THR A 427 3.37 3.77 18.59
N PRO A 428 2.74 4.94 18.82
CA PRO A 428 2.11 5.24 20.10
C PRO A 428 0.97 4.26 20.40
N PHE A 429 0.77 3.90 21.68
CA PHE A 429 -0.27 2.95 22.11
C PHE A 429 -0.24 1.62 21.35
N HIS A 430 0.96 1.16 21.00
CA HIS A 430 1.18 0.05 20.07
C HIS A 430 0.43 -1.24 20.45
N GLN A 431 0.29 -1.54 21.75
CA GLN A 431 -0.45 -2.71 22.24
C GLN A 431 -1.94 -2.66 21.86
N TRP A 432 -2.57 -1.48 21.95
CA TRP A 432 -3.97 -1.32 21.58
C TRP A 432 -4.14 -1.37 20.06
N VAL A 433 -3.25 -0.71 19.31
CA VAL A 433 -3.30 -0.72 17.83
C VAL A 433 -3.04 -2.11 17.26
N ALA A 434 -2.12 -2.87 17.86
CA ALA A 434 -1.77 -4.24 17.48
C ALA A 434 -2.77 -5.31 17.98
N TYR A 435 -3.88 -4.93 18.59
CA TYR A 435 -4.86 -5.91 19.08
C TYR A 435 -5.64 -6.55 17.92
N VAL A 436 -5.62 -7.89 17.83
CA VAL A 436 -6.42 -8.66 16.87
C VAL A 436 -7.71 -9.12 17.55
N HIS A 437 -8.86 -8.73 17.00
CA HIS A 437 -10.15 -9.08 17.57
C HIS A 437 -10.46 -10.58 17.40
N PRO A 438 -10.78 -11.35 18.46
CA PRO A 438 -10.98 -12.81 18.38
C PRO A 438 -12.12 -13.25 17.43
N LYS A 439 -13.26 -12.54 17.46
CA LYS A 439 -14.41 -12.81 16.59
C LYS A 439 -14.18 -12.50 15.11
N TYR A 440 -13.61 -11.32 14.81
CA TYR A 440 -13.44 -10.84 13.44
C TYR A 440 -12.12 -11.30 12.80
N ARG A 441 -11.14 -11.75 13.61
CA ARG A 441 -9.80 -12.16 13.19
C ARG A 441 -9.09 -11.06 12.38
N ALA A 442 -9.30 -9.81 12.77
CA ALA A 442 -8.77 -8.61 12.11
C ALA A 442 -8.33 -7.55 13.16
N PRO A 443 -7.38 -6.66 12.84
CA PRO A 443 -6.92 -5.61 13.74
C PRO A 443 -7.88 -4.41 13.72
N VAL A 444 -9.03 -4.56 14.39
CA VAL A 444 -10.14 -3.58 14.34
C VAL A 444 -9.69 -2.19 14.83
N ASN A 445 -8.81 -2.11 15.83
CA ASN A 445 -8.29 -0.83 16.33
C ASN A 445 -7.45 -0.11 15.27
N ALA A 446 -6.63 -0.84 14.50
CA ALA A 446 -5.88 -0.26 13.39
C ALA A 446 -6.80 0.25 12.27
N VAL A 447 -7.94 -0.42 12.02
CA VAL A 447 -8.98 0.06 11.10
C VAL A 447 -9.56 1.40 11.57
N TYR A 448 -9.88 1.54 12.86
CA TYR A 448 -10.39 2.80 13.42
C TYR A 448 -9.37 3.93 13.33
N VAL A 449 -8.10 3.68 13.71
CA VAL A 449 -7.04 4.69 13.59
C VAL A 449 -6.86 5.15 12.15
N THR A 450 -6.82 4.20 11.21
CA THR A 450 -6.68 4.48 9.78
C THR A 450 -7.84 5.32 9.26
N SER A 451 -9.06 4.97 9.66
CA SER A 451 -10.28 5.68 9.24
C SER A 451 -10.40 7.06 9.87
N ALA A 452 -9.95 7.22 11.11
CA ALA A 452 -9.87 8.51 11.79
C ALA A 452 -8.87 9.44 11.09
N PHE A 453 -7.74 8.92 10.60
CA PHE A 453 -6.78 9.70 9.82
C PHE A 453 -7.40 10.23 8.52
N SER A 454 -8.05 9.38 7.73
CA SER A 454 -8.77 9.82 6.53
C SER A 454 -9.90 10.79 6.84
N PHE A 455 -10.61 10.60 7.95
CA PHE A 455 -11.65 11.54 8.41
C PHE A 455 -11.04 12.92 8.65
N LEU A 456 -9.94 13.02 9.41
CA LEU A 456 -9.28 14.29 9.71
C LEU A 456 -8.76 14.98 8.44
N LEU A 457 -8.16 14.22 7.52
CA LEU A 457 -7.72 14.78 6.24
C LEU A 457 -8.89 15.26 5.37
N SER A 458 -10.03 14.58 5.40
CA SER A 458 -11.22 15.02 4.65
C SER A 458 -11.80 16.37 5.14
N LEU A 459 -11.51 16.77 6.39
CA LEU A 459 -11.95 18.06 6.93
C LEU A 459 -11.13 19.22 6.35
N ILE A 460 -9.90 18.98 5.87
CA ILE A 460 -9.07 20.00 5.20
C ILE A 460 -9.78 20.51 3.94
N TYR A 461 -10.49 19.63 3.24
CA TYR A 461 -11.23 19.97 2.02
C TYR A 461 -12.28 21.07 2.24
N ILE A 462 -12.84 21.19 3.44
CA ILE A 462 -13.78 22.26 3.81
C ILE A 462 -13.12 23.63 3.63
N GLY A 463 -11.84 23.76 3.98
CA GLY A 463 -11.08 25.00 3.90
C GLY A 463 -10.31 25.20 2.59
N SER A 464 -9.84 24.12 1.97
CA SER A 464 -9.08 24.18 0.71
C SER A 464 -9.20 22.88 -0.08
N SER A 465 -9.66 22.98 -1.33
CA SER A 465 -9.63 21.87 -2.30
C SER A 465 -8.20 21.54 -2.73
N THR A 466 -7.34 22.57 -2.82
CA THR A 466 -5.95 22.44 -3.27
C THR A 466 -5.07 21.67 -2.29
N ALA A 467 -5.25 21.90 -0.98
CA ALA A 467 -4.48 21.24 0.07
C ALA A 467 -4.65 19.70 0.06
N PHE A 468 -5.73 19.19 -0.54
CA PHE A 468 -5.95 17.75 -0.67
C PHE A 468 -5.11 17.12 -1.80
N TYR A 469 -4.83 17.84 -2.90
CA TYR A 469 -3.99 17.32 -3.99
C TYR A 469 -2.56 16.99 -3.54
N ALA A 470 -2.07 17.68 -2.50
CA ALA A 470 -0.77 17.39 -1.89
C ALA A 470 -0.68 15.99 -1.25
N ILE A 471 -1.81 15.30 -1.03
CA ILE A 471 -1.81 13.95 -0.47
C ILE A 471 -1.34 12.92 -1.52
N THR A 472 -1.62 13.14 -2.81
CA THR A 472 -1.15 12.27 -3.90
C THR A 472 0.37 12.28 -4.01
N SER A 473 0.99 13.47 -4.01
CA SER A 473 2.46 13.57 -3.98
C SER A 473 3.03 13.01 -2.68
N LEU A 474 2.36 13.19 -1.53
CA LEU A 474 2.79 12.65 -0.24
C LEU A 474 2.86 11.10 -0.23
N MET A 475 1.84 10.43 -0.74
CA MET A 475 1.87 8.97 -0.88
C MET A 475 3.06 8.53 -1.75
N THR A 476 3.23 9.18 -2.91
CA THR A 476 4.29 8.85 -3.87
C THR A 476 5.69 9.02 -3.26
N VAL A 477 6.01 10.17 -2.67
CA VAL A 477 7.34 10.41 -2.06
C VAL A 477 7.63 9.44 -0.92
N ALA A 478 6.62 9.11 -0.12
CA ALA A 478 6.77 8.21 1.01
C ALA A 478 7.03 6.77 0.57
N LEU A 479 6.30 6.27 -0.43
CA LEU A 479 6.57 4.96 -1.03
C LEU A 479 7.95 4.90 -1.69
N LEU A 480 8.33 5.92 -2.46
CA LEU A 480 9.64 5.97 -3.12
C LEU A 480 10.80 5.95 -2.12
N GLN A 481 10.68 6.65 -0.97
CA GLN A 481 11.71 6.55 0.07
C GLN A 481 11.77 5.13 0.65
N CYS A 482 10.62 4.52 0.94
CA CYS A 482 10.59 3.16 1.47
C CYS A 482 11.22 2.16 0.49
N TYR A 483 10.85 2.23 -0.79
CA TYR A 483 11.46 1.40 -1.84
C TYR A 483 12.97 1.62 -1.91
N MET A 484 13.42 2.88 -1.92
CA MET A 484 14.83 3.22 -1.94
C MET A 484 15.58 2.62 -0.75
N PHE A 485 15.05 2.74 0.47
CA PHE A 485 15.72 2.23 1.68
C PHE A 485 15.72 0.69 1.75
N SER A 486 14.61 0.03 1.42
CA SER A 486 14.56 -1.43 1.38
C SER A 486 15.51 -2.00 0.33
N ILE A 487 15.50 -1.45 -0.89
CA ILE A 487 16.35 -1.93 -1.99
C ILE A 487 17.82 -1.60 -1.72
N SER A 488 18.13 -0.43 -1.16
CA SER A 488 19.51 -0.09 -0.75
C SER A 488 20.02 -1.04 0.33
N SER A 489 19.15 -1.47 1.25
CA SER A 489 19.50 -2.41 2.32
C SER A 489 19.87 -3.79 1.77
N ILE A 490 19.05 -4.36 0.88
CA ILE A 490 19.39 -5.65 0.25
C ILE A 490 20.57 -5.54 -0.71
N LEU A 491 20.73 -4.42 -1.43
CA LEU A 491 21.90 -4.16 -2.27
C LEU A 491 23.19 -4.15 -1.44
N TRP A 492 23.19 -3.43 -0.31
CA TRP A 492 24.32 -3.42 0.61
C TRP A 492 24.62 -4.84 1.11
N ARG A 493 23.59 -5.59 1.51
CA ARG A 493 23.77 -6.97 1.98
C ARG A 493 24.36 -7.86 0.89
N ARG A 494 23.92 -7.74 -0.37
CA ARG A 494 24.44 -8.49 -1.52
C ARG A 494 25.92 -8.21 -1.80
N ILE A 495 26.36 -6.96 -1.62
CA ILE A 495 27.73 -6.55 -1.91
C ILE A 495 28.68 -7.02 -0.81
N TYR A 496 28.29 -6.89 0.47
CA TYR A 496 29.21 -7.06 1.59
C TYR A 496 29.04 -8.38 2.35
N LEU A 497 27.85 -8.98 2.35
CA LEU A 497 27.50 -10.18 3.13
C LEU A 497 26.53 -11.11 2.34
N PRO A 498 26.85 -11.48 1.08
CA PRO A 498 25.94 -12.25 0.22
C PRO A 498 25.50 -13.59 0.83
N GLU A 499 26.37 -14.23 1.61
CA GLU A 499 26.11 -15.50 2.30
C GLU A 499 25.03 -15.42 3.39
N THR A 500 24.67 -14.21 3.82
CA THR A 500 23.65 -13.99 4.86
C THR A 500 22.24 -13.80 4.30
N ILE A 501 22.08 -13.76 2.97
CA ILE A 501 20.78 -13.59 2.32
C ILE A 501 20.07 -14.97 2.31
N PRO A 502 18.89 -15.10 2.93
CA PRO A 502 18.18 -16.38 2.94
C PRO A 502 17.75 -16.82 1.54
N GLU A 503 17.56 -18.13 1.37
CA GLU A 503 17.00 -18.68 0.14
C GLU A 503 15.59 -18.16 -0.12
N SER A 504 15.28 -17.91 -1.39
CA SER A 504 14.01 -17.34 -1.85
C SER A 504 13.43 -18.16 -2.99
N HIS A 505 12.11 -18.26 -3.08
CA HIS A 505 11.46 -18.90 -4.23
C HIS A 505 11.54 -18.09 -5.53
N PHE A 506 11.73 -16.77 -5.41
CA PHE A 506 12.03 -15.88 -6.52
C PHE A 506 13.32 -15.11 -6.21
N SER A 507 14.40 -15.47 -6.89
CA SER A 507 15.71 -14.83 -6.74
C SER A 507 16.15 -14.16 -8.04
N LEU A 508 16.78 -12.99 -7.92
CA LEU A 508 17.44 -12.31 -9.03
C LEU A 508 18.82 -12.92 -9.35
N GLY A 509 19.34 -13.77 -8.45
CA GLY A 509 20.65 -14.41 -8.59
C GLY A 509 21.76 -13.40 -8.91
N ARG A 510 22.55 -13.69 -9.95
CA ARG A 510 23.64 -12.81 -10.41
C ARG A 510 23.20 -11.44 -10.90
N TRP A 511 21.92 -11.28 -11.26
CA TRP A 511 21.37 -9.99 -11.69
C TRP A 511 20.90 -9.12 -10.52
N GLY A 512 20.96 -9.62 -9.28
CA GLY A 512 20.52 -8.88 -8.10
C GLY A 512 21.22 -7.53 -7.93
N ILE A 513 22.56 -7.50 -7.97
CA ILE A 513 23.34 -6.25 -7.82
C ILE A 513 22.98 -5.20 -8.90
N PRO A 514 23.05 -5.49 -10.21
CA PRO A 514 22.73 -4.48 -11.22
C PRO A 514 21.26 -4.03 -11.17
N ILE A 515 20.32 -4.95 -10.95
CA ILE A 515 18.90 -4.62 -10.84
C ILE A 515 18.63 -3.73 -9.62
N ASN A 516 19.15 -4.09 -8.44
CA ASN A 516 18.95 -3.30 -7.23
C ASN A 516 19.65 -1.92 -7.35
N ALA A 517 20.82 -1.83 -7.97
CA ALA A 517 21.53 -0.56 -8.18
C ALA A 517 20.73 0.40 -9.08
N ILE A 518 20.22 -0.10 -10.21
CA ILE A 518 19.36 0.69 -11.12
C ILE A 518 18.09 1.14 -10.38
N ALA A 519 17.46 0.25 -9.62
CA ALA A 519 16.26 0.56 -8.84
C ALA A 519 16.51 1.68 -7.82
N VAL A 520 17.65 1.67 -7.10
CA VAL A 520 18.00 2.72 -6.14
C VAL A 520 18.19 4.07 -6.83
N VAL A 521 18.92 4.10 -7.94
CA VAL A 521 19.13 5.34 -8.71
C VAL A 521 17.80 5.88 -9.24
N TRP A 522 16.93 5.00 -9.76
CA TRP A 522 15.61 5.39 -10.25
C TRP A 522 14.71 5.92 -9.13
N CYS A 523 14.68 5.25 -7.97
CA CYS A 523 13.92 5.72 -6.81
C CYS A 523 14.42 7.09 -6.34
N ALA A 524 15.74 7.29 -6.24
CA ALA A 524 16.32 8.56 -5.82
C ALA A 524 15.96 9.71 -6.76
N TRP A 525 16.00 9.45 -8.07
CA TRP A 525 15.57 10.39 -9.10
C TRP A 525 14.09 10.76 -8.98
N ALA A 526 13.20 9.76 -8.96
CA ALA A 526 11.76 9.99 -8.86
C ALA A 526 11.38 10.67 -7.53
N PHE A 527 12.07 10.30 -6.44
CA PHE A 527 11.85 10.88 -5.11
C PHE A 527 12.16 12.38 -5.08
N PHE A 528 13.26 12.80 -5.71
CA PHE A 528 13.63 14.21 -5.79
C PHE A 528 12.56 15.05 -6.50
N TRP A 529 12.14 14.62 -7.69
CA TRP A 529 11.17 15.36 -8.50
C TRP A 529 9.76 15.36 -7.94
N SER A 530 9.38 14.36 -7.15
CA SER A 530 8.03 14.24 -6.59
C SER A 530 7.68 15.30 -5.52
N PHE A 531 8.68 16.10 -5.07
CA PHE A 531 8.46 17.25 -4.17
C PHE A 531 8.30 18.59 -4.89
N CYS A 532 8.50 18.64 -6.21
CA CYS A 532 8.43 19.89 -6.95
C CYS A 532 7.01 20.51 -6.90
N PRO A 533 6.91 21.86 -6.95
CA PRO A 533 5.64 22.59 -6.96
C PRO A 533 4.88 22.37 -8.27
N GLN A 534 3.57 22.64 -8.28
CA GLN A 534 2.74 22.39 -9.45
C GLN A 534 2.96 23.35 -10.63
N ALA A 535 3.46 24.56 -10.34
CA ALA A 535 3.71 25.60 -11.33
C ALA A 535 4.63 26.70 -10.76
N ILE A 536 5.14 27.56 -11.64
CA ILE A 536 5.89 28.78 -11.35
C ILE A 536 5.12 29.99 -11.89
N PRO A 537 4.96 31.08 -11.10
CA PRO A 537 5.49 31.30 -9.76
C PRO A 537 4.79 30.47 -8.67
N ILE A 538 5.55 30.07 -7.65
CA ILE A 538 5.04 29.26 -6.54
C ILE A 538 4.06 30.10 -5.70
N THR A 539 2.81 29.66 -5.62
CA THR A 539 1.78 30.21 -4.74
C THR A 539 1.50 29.25 -3.58
N GLY A 540 0.74 29.69 -2.56
CA GLY A 540 0.33 28.81 -1.47
C GLY A 540 -0.52 27.62 -1.94
N ASP A 541 -1.32 27.84 -2.99
CA ASP A 541 -2.13 26.80 -3.65
C ASP A 541 -1.26 25.88 -4.52
N GLY A 542 -0.33 26.43 -5.29
CA GLY A 542 0.57 25.64 -6.16
C GLY A 542 1.76 24.98 -5.44
N PHE A 543 1.91 25.20 -4.13
CA PHE A 543 3.00 24.60 -3.36
C PHE A 543 2.72 23.12 -3.06
N ASN A 544 3.72 22.28 -3.26
CA ASN A 544 3.62 20.87 -2.95
C ASN A 544 3.86 20.62 -1.44
N TRP A 545 2.76 20.69 -0.67
CA TRP A 545 2.74 20.53 0.78
C TRP A 545 3.17 19.14 1.27
N ALA A 546 3.36 18.16 0.38
CA ALA A 546 3.92 16.85 0.74
C ALA A 546 5.26 16.99 1.45
N SER A 547 6.12 17.91 1.02
CA SER A 547 7.43 18.16 1.63
C SER A 547 7.33 18.50 3.12
N VAL A 548 6.41 19.39 3.49
CA VAL A 548 6.18 19.84 4.85
C VAL A 548 5.62 18.71 5.71
N ILE A 549 4.61 17.98 5.20
CA ILE A 549 4.00 16.87 5.92
C ILE A 549 5.02 15.74 6.13
N PHE A 550 5.79 15.42 5.10
CA PHE A 550 6.82 14.39 5.13
C PHE A 550 7.88 14.68 6.20
N ILE A 551 8.46 15.89 6.21
CA ILE A 551 9.43 16.30 7.24
C ILE A 551 8.77 16.34 8.62
N GLY A 552 7.53 16.83 8.72
CA GLY A 552 6.76 16.84 9.96
C GLY A 552 6.61 15.45 10.58
N VAL A 553 6.30 14.44 9.78
CA VAL A 553 6.19 13.05 10.25
C VAL A 553 7.55 12.48 10.66
N ILE A 554 8.63 12.80 9.94
CA ILE A 554 9.99 12.43 10.38
C ILE A 554 10.29 13.02 11.76
N LEU A 555 9.98 14.31 11.98
CA LEU A 555 10.17 14.96 13.27
C LEU A 555 9.35 14.29 14.38
N VAL A 556 8.07 13.97 14.12
CA VAL A 556 7.21 13.23 15.06
C VAL A 556 7.80 11.86 15.37
N ALA A 557 8.26 11.13 14.35
CA ALA A 557 8.91 9.83 14.51
C ALA A 557 10.18 9.95 15.36
N THR A 558 11.02 10.97 15.11
CA THR A 558 12.24 11.23 15.89
C THR A 558 11.91 11.52 17.35
N VAL A 559 10.95 12.41 17.62
CA VAL A 559 10.52 12.73 18.98
C VAL A 559 9.98 11.48 19.68
N HIS A 560 9.09 10.73 19.02
CA HIS A 560 8.52 9.52 19.58
C HIS A 560 9.61 8.45 19.84
N TYR A 561 10.60 8.32 18.96
CA TYR A 561 11.74 7.41 19.16
C TYR A 561 12.50 7.74 20.45
N PHE A 562 12.87 9.00 20.67
CA PHE A 562 13.62 9.40 21.86
C PHE A 562 12.80 9.38 23.15
N VAL A 563 11.48 9.59 23.08
CA VAL A 563 10.61 9.55 24.26
C VAL A 563 10.34 8.11 24.71
N SER A 564 9.90 7.25 23.78
CA SER A 564 9.40 5.90 24.09
C SER A 564 9.85 4.83 23.09
N GLY A 565 9.90 5.15 21.79
CA GLY A 565 10.12 4.17 20.73
C GLY A 565 11.44 3.40 20.85
N HIS A 566 12.52 4.00 21.36
CA HIS A 566 13.79 3.31 21.58
C HIS A 566 13.69 2.17 22.61
N LYS A 567 12.70 2.23 23.52
CA LYS A 567 12.44 1.23 24.57
C LYS A 567 11.54 0.10 24.09
N THR A 568 10.59 0.39 23.20
CA THR A 568 9.59 -0.58 22.73
C THR A 568 9.94 -1.23 21.41
N TYR A 569 10.61 -0.49 20.51
CA TYR A 569 10.96 -0.96 19.18
C TYR A 569 12.34 -1.61 19.18
N HIS A 570 12.41 -2.91 18.92
CA HIS A 570 13.69 -3.64 18.82
C HIS A 570 14.15 -3.88 17.37
N GLY A 571 13.25 -3.74 16.40
CA GLY A 571 13.48 -4.09 15.01
C GLY A 571 13.22 -5.58 14.75
N PRO A 572 12.44 -5.97 13.72
CA PRO A 572 12.13 -7.37 13.42
C PRO A 572 13.32 -8.32 13.38
N VAL A 573 14.48 -7.85 12.94
CA VAL A 573 15.71 -8.65 12.80
C VAL A 573 16.15 -9.33 14.09
N THR A 574 15.82 -8.79 15.26
CA THR A 574 16.16 -9.44 16.54
C THR A 574 15.39 -10.75 16.78
N LEU A 575 14.27 -10.93 16.05
CA LEU A 575 13.43 -12.11 16.10
C LEU A 575 13.76 -13.10 14.97
N VAL A 576 14.53 -12.67 13.96
CA VAL A 576 14.86 -13.50 12.79
C VAL A 576 15.88 -14.57 13.18
N LYS A 577 15.50 -15.84 13.02
CA LYS A 577 16.38 -16.99 13.22
C LYS A 577 17.34 -17.13 12.03
N ARG A 578 18.64 -17.12 12.31
CA ARG A 578 19.68 -17.48 11.32
C ARG A 578 19.71 -19.00 11.20
N MET A 579 19.57 -19.50 9.97
CA MET A 579 19.68 -20.92 9.66
C MET A 579 21.10 -21.27 9.21
#